data_AF-A0A072RCM7-F1
#
_entry.id   AF-A0A072RCM7-F1
#
_cell.length_a   1.000
_cell.length_b   1.000
_cell.length_c   1.000
_cell.angle_alpha   90.00
_cell.angle_beta   90.00
_cell.angle_gamma   90.00
#
_symmetry.space_group_name_H-M   'P 1'
#
loop_
_entity.id
_entity.type
_entity.pdbx_description
1 polymer ?
#
loop_
_entity_poly.entity_id
_entity_poly.type
_entity_poly.pdbx_seq_one_letter_code
_entity_poly.pdbx_strand_id
1 'polypeptide(L)'
;MGKGGVVNILNPLITLKALRCGCVMWSLIIWRWYKMTNDLADIKLYDPKPDEDAVRRLRRRLALVMRNKDASLVSTSDKKELERVEKWTQKALGANEKNAKNAVSKVAEMMSGDNRKSRVIFYYCVAKQLNMLDKI
;
A
#
# COMPACT_ATOMS: atom_id res chain seq x y z
N MET A 1 -3.97 -6.81 -29.14
CA MET A 1 -3.30 -5.49 -29.06
C MET A 1 -2.73 -5.30 -27.66
N GLY A 2 -1.44 -5.57 -27.46
CA GLY A 2 -0.72 -5.19 -26.24
C GLY A 2 0.08 -3.90 -26.51
N LYS A 3 -0.20 -2.85 -25.76
CA LYS A 3 0.68 -1.68 -25.61
C LYS A 3 1.23 -1.81 -24.19
N GLY A 4 2.53 -1.86 -23.92
CA GLY A 4 3.60 -1.03 -24.44
C GLY A 4 4.21 -0.33 -23.22
N GLY A 5 5.51 -0.46 -22.98
CA GLY A 5 6.18 0.23 -21.89
C GLY A 5 7.25 -0.60 -21.19
N VAL A 6 8.33 -0.90 -21.90
CA VAL A 6 9.58 -1.35 -21.30
C VAL A 6 10.16 -0.15 -20.54
N VAL A 7 10.15 -0.17 -19.21
CA VAL A 7 10.93 0.78 -18.40
C VAL A 7 12.12 0.04 -17.80
N ASN A 8 13.18 0.01 -18.61
CA ASN A 8 14.55 -0.11 -18.10
C ASN A 8 14.86 1.16 -17.30
N ILE A 9 15.01 1.03 -16.00
CA ILE A 9 15.85 1.94 -15.22
C ILE A 9 16.92 1.07 -14.60
N LEU A 10 18.05 1.01 -15.32
CA LEU A 10 19.36 0.70 -14.75
C LEU A 10 19.54 1.59 -13.52
N ASN A 11 19.79 0.98 -12.35
CA ASN A 11 20.27 1.70 -11.18
C ASN A 11 21.77 1.41 -11.03
N PRO A 12 22.67 2.17 -11.70
CA PRO A 12 24.08 2.08 -11.41
C PRO A 12 24.38 2.99 -10.21
N LEU A 13 25.27 2.53 -9.33
CA LEU A 13 25.90 3.32 -8.25
C LEU A 13 25.10 3.45 -6.94
N ILE A 14 24.78 2.32 -6.31
CA ILE A 14 25.00 2.23 -4.85
C ILE A 14 26.35 1.52 -4.70
N THR A 15 27.41 2.32 -4.82
CA THR A 15 28.79 1.87 -4.67
C THR A 15 29.01 1.24 -3.31
N LEU A 16 29.55 0.02 -3.32
CA LEU A 16 30.22 -0.64 -2.22
C LEU A 16 31.12 0.34 -1.43
N LYS A 17 30.64 0.82 -0.29
CA LYS A 17 31.50 1.35 0.78
C LYS A 17 30.83 1.18 2.13
N ALA A 18 30.47 -0.05 2.45
CA ALA A 18 30.05 -0.46 3.79
C ALA A 18 30.67 -1.83 4.10
N LEU A 19 31.98 -1.92 3.96
CA LEU A 19 32.77 -2.94 4.65
C LEU A 19 33.34 -2.28 5.89
N ARG A 20 33.11 -2.95 7.03
CA ARG A 20 33.64 -2.73 8.38
C ARG A 20 32.74 -1.90 9.32
N CYS A 21 32.33 -2.60 10.39
CA CYS A 21 31.55 -2.18 11.58
C CYS A 21 30.01 -2.13 11.45
N GLY A 22 29.32 -3.16 11.98
CA GLY A 22 27.93 -3.05 12.48
C GLY A 22 26.78 -3.52 11.55
N CYS A 23 26.89 -4.69 10.91
CA CYS A 23 26.06 -5.10 9.76
C CYS A 23 24.63 -5.66 10.03
N VAL A 24 24.00 -5.42 11.18
CA VAL A 24 22.61 -5.91 11.43
C VAL A 24 21.55 -4.80 11.43
N MET A 25 21.93 -3.55 11.72
CA MET A 25 20.98 -2.45 11.80
C MET A 25 20.70 -1.81 10.42
N TRP A 26 21.68 -1.86 9.51
CA TRP A 26 21.56 -1.31 8.15
C TRP A 26 20.67 -2.15 7.22
N SER A 27 20.63 -3.47 7.37
CA SER A 27 19.76 -4.34 6.57
C SER A 27 18.26 -4.02 6.75
N LEU A 28 17.84 -3.62 7.95
CA LEU A 28 16.44 -3.26 8.22
C LEU A 28 16.03 -1.91 7.62
N ILE A 29 16.95 -0.94 7.55
CA ILE A 29 16.69 0.38 6.97
C ILE A 29 16.60 0.28 5.45
N ILE A 30 17.53 -0.46 4.82
CA ILE A 30 17.55 -0.67 3.36
C ILE A 30 16.30 -1.45 2.91
N TRP A 31 15.90 -2.49 3.66
CA TRP A 31 14.73 -3.31 3.29
C TRP A 31 13.40 -2.56 3.47
N ARG A 32 13.28 -1.73 4.51
CA ARG A 32 12.12 -0.84 4.74
C ARG A 32 11.96 0.16 3.59
N TRP A 33 13.06 0.72 3.09
CA TRP A 33 13.09 1.71 2.02
C TRP A 33 12.76 1.07 0.65
N TYR A 34 13.39 -0.06 0.32
CA TYR A 34 13.14 -0.80 -0.93
C TYR A 34 11.68 -1.24 -1.09
N LYS A 35 11.03 -1.67 -0.01
CA LYS A 35 9.65 -2.14 -0.11
C LYS A 35 8.68 -0.94 -0.27
N MET A 36 9.03 0.27 0.20
CA MET A 36 8.24 1.49 0.02
C MET A 36 8.22 1.94 -1.45
N THR A 37 9.36 1.87 -2.15
CA THR A 37 9.45 2.26 -3.56
C THR A 37 8.54 1.41 -4.45
N ASN A 38 8.37 0.13 -4.13
CA ASN A 38 7.46 -0.76 -4.87
C ASN A 38 5.99 -0.39 -4.65
N ASP A 39 5.60 -0.12 -3.40
CA ASP A 39 4.22 0.28 -3.11
C ASP A 39 3.89 1.63 -3.82
N LEU A 40 4.84 2.57 -3.90
CA LEU A 40 4.64 3.83 -4.64
C LEU A 40 4.47 3.62 -6.15
N ALA A 41 5.21 2.68 -6.74
CA ALA A 41 5.06 2.34 -8.16
C ALA A 41 3.66 1.76 -8.44
N ASP A 42 3.17 0.88 -7.58
CA ASP A 42 1.85 0.28 -7.76
C ASP A 42 0.72 1.29 -7.49
N ILE A 43 0.88 2.22 -6.54
CA ILE A 43 -0.10 3.28 -6.30
C ILE A 43 -0.20 4.22 -7.51
N LYS A 44 0.90 4.48 -8.21
CA LYS A 44 0.93 5.32 -9.41
C LYS A 44 0.01 4.82 -10.54
N LEU A 45 -0.36 3.54 -10.53
CA LEU A 45 -1.32 2.96 -11.48
C LEU A 45 -2.74 3.50 -11.27
N TYR A 46 -3.11 3.83 -10.02
CA TYR A 46 -4.43 4.34 -9.66
C TYR A 46 -4.44 5.85 -9.40
N ASP A 47 -3.29 6.41 -9.02
CA ASP A 47 -3.11 7.81 -8.68
C ASP A 47 -1.83 8.38 -9.28
N PRO A 48 -1.90 9.27 -10.30
CA PRO A 48 -0.71 9.81 -10.93
C PRO A 48 0.16 10.67 -10.00
N LYS A 49 -0.41 11.20 -8.90
CA LYS A 49 0.33 12.03 -7.93
C LYS A 49 0.06 11.54 -6.49
N PRO A 50 0.70 10.43 -6.07
CA PRO A 50 0.49 9.90 -4.73
C PRO A 50 1.13 10.76 -3.64
N ASP A 51 0.46 10.85 -2.49
CA ASP A 51 1.05 11.44 -1.27
C ASP A 51 1.97 10.41 -0.58
N GLU A 52 3.28 10.61 -0.75
CA GLU A 52 4.30 9.73 -0.18
C GLU A 52 4.29 9.72 1.35
N ASP A 53 3.94 10.83 2.00
CA ASP A 53 3.88 10.93 3.45
C ASP A 53 2.69 10.16 4.02
N ALA A 54 1.54 10.22 3.34
CA ALA A 54 0.39 9.39 3.68
C ALA A 54 0.72 7.90 3.57
N VAL A 55 1.39 7.48 2.49
CA VAL A 55 1.84 6.09 2.31
C VAL A 55 2.83 5.67 3.41
N ARG A 56 3.76 6.56 3.77
CA ARG A 56 4.72 6.33 4.86
C ARG A 56 4.03 6.14 6.21
N ARG A 57 3.03 6.96 6.54
CA ARG A 57 2.23 6.82 7.78
C ARG A 57 1.43 5.51 7.76
N LEU A 58 0.75 5.23 6.65
CA LEU A 58 -0.03 4.00 6.47
C LEU A 58 0.82 2.75 6.70
N ARG A 59 2.01 2.75 6.11
CA ARG A 59 2.93 1.62 6.20
C ARG A 59 3.50 1.41 7.60
N ARG A 60 3.72 2.49 8.35
CA ARG A 60 4.10 2.38 9.78
C ARG A 60 2.97 1.76 10.60
N ARG A 61 1.73 2.18 10.37
CA ARG A 61 0.54 1.62 11.03
C ARG A 61 0.34 0.14 10.70
N LEU A 62 0.54 -0.25 9.45
CA LEU A 62 0.39 -1.62 8.96
C LEU A 62 1.62 -2.51 9.15
N ALA A 63 2.72 -1.99 9.69
CA ALA A 63 3.99 -2.72 9.76
C ALA A 63 3.91 -4.05 10.51
N LEU A 64 3.10 -4.12 11.58
CA LEU A 64 2.90 -5.36 12.34
C LEU A 64 2.04 -6.36 11.56
N VAL A 65 0.99 -5.87 10.91
CA VAL A 65 0.07 -6.66 10.09
C VAL A 65 0.80 -7.32 8.92
N MET A 66 1.69 -6.57 8.27
CA MET A 66 2.45 -7.04 7.10
C MET A 66 3.56 -8.05 7.43
N ARG A 67 3.82 -8.35 8.71
CA ARG A 67 4.74 -9.45 9.05
C ARG A 67 4.21 -10.80 8.58
N ASN A 68 2.88 -10.93 8.48
CA ASN A 68 2.25 -12.08 7.86
C ASN A 68 2.02 -11.82 6.36
N LYS A 69 2.46 -12.75 5.52
CA LYS A 69 2.33 -12.67 4.06
C LYS A 69 0.86 -12.63 3.63
N ASP A 70 0.01 -13.44 4.25
CA ASP A 70 -1.41 -13.51 3.85
C ASP A 70 -2.16 -12.24 4.25
N ALA A 71 -1.72 -11.58 5.33
CA ALA A 71 -2.22 -10.29 5.77
C ALA A 71 -1.72 -9.11 4.91
N SER A 72 -0.81 -9.34 3.96
CA SER A 72 -0.39 -8.31 3.01
C SER A 72 -1.36 -8.15 1.83
N LEU A 73 -2.27 -9.10 1.65
CA LEU A 73 -3.25 -9.11 0.57
C LEU A 73 -4.66 -8.85 1.10
N VAL A 74 -5.53 -8.32 0.24
CA VAL A 74 -6.96 -8.13 0.52
C VAL A 74 -7.77 -8.94 -0.48
N SER A 75 -8.60 -9.84 0.01
CA SER A 75 -9.55 -10.60 -0.80
C SER A 75 -10.88 -9.84 -0.87
N THR A 76 -11.25 -9.38 -2.06
CA THR A 76 -12.53 -8.69 -2.28
C THR A 76 -13.71 -9.65 -2.42
N SER A 77 -13.45 -10.93 -2.64
CA SER A 77 -14.48 -11.97 -2.75
C SER A 77 -15.01 -12.41 -1.37
N ASP A 78 -14.20 -12.22 -0.32
CA ASP A 78 -14.52 -12.64 1.03
C ASP A 78 -15.24 -11.54 1.82
N LYS A 79 -16.53 -11.74 2.09
CA LYS A 79 -17.35 -10.77 2.86
C LYS A 79 -16.75 -10.44 4.24
N LYS A 80 -16.17 -11.44 4.92
CA LYS A 80 -15.49 -11.24 6.21
C LYS A 80 -14.26 -10.33 6.12
N GLU A 81 -13.54 -10.38 5.00
CA GLU A 81 -12.39 -9.51 4.78
C GLU A 81 -12.85 -8.08 4.50
N LEU A 82 -13.91 -7.89 3.70
CA LEU A 82 -14.52 -6.57 3.48
C LEU A 82 -14.99 -5.92 4.78
N GLU A 83 -15.70 -6.66 5.63
CA GLU A 83 -16.13 -6.16 6.96
C GLU A 83 -14.94 -5.73 7.84
N ARG A 84 -13.79 -6.43 7.74
CA ARG A 84 -12.58 -6.05 8.47
C ARG A 84 -12.00 -4.74 7.95
N VAL A 85 -11.98 -4.56 6.63
CA VAL A 85 -11.53 -3.29 6.03
C VAL A 85 -12.48 -2.16 6.38
N GLU A 86 -13.80 -2.38 6.34
CA GLU A 86 -14.80 -1.40 6.77
C GLU A 86 -14.60 -0.97 8.23
N LYS A 87 -14.40 -1.93 9.14
CA LYS A 87 -14.08 -1.65 10.55
C LYS A 87 -12.79 -0.88 10.70
N TRP A 88 -11.78 -1.18 9.88
CA TRP A 88 -10.54 -0.40 9.86
C TRP A 88 -10.81 1.04 9.39
N THR A 89 -11.55 1.24 8.30
CA THR A 89 -11.91 2.56 7.76
C THR A 89 -12.67 3.40 8.79
N GLN A 90 -13.61 2.79 9.52
CA GLN A 90 -14.34 3.44 10.60
C GLN A 90 -13.40 3.86 11.74
N LYS A 91 -12.51 2.97 12.20
CA LYS A 91 -11.61 3.26 13.34
C LYS A 91 -10.45 4.19 12.99
N ALA A 92 -9.87 4.04 11.79
CA ALA A 92 -8.70 4.79 11.37
C ALA A 92 -9.08 6.17 10.82
N LEU A 93 -10.11 6.26 9.99
CA LEU A 93 -10.51 7.51 9.33
C LEU A 93 -11.70 8.20 10.02
N GLY A 94 -12.42 7.51 10.91
CA GLY A 94 -13.62 8.06 11.54
C GLY A 94 -14.79 8.22 10.57
N ALA A 95 -14.85 7.39 9.52
CA ALA A 95 -15.94 7.43 8.55
C ALA A 95 -17.19 6.72 9.10
N ASN A 96 -18.38 7.20 8.73
CA ASN A 96 -19.64 6.51 9.02
C ASN A 96 -19.69 5.14 8.31
N GLU A 97 -20.39 4.17 8.90
CA GLU A 97 -20.49 2.80 8.37
C GLU A 97 -20.95 2.76 6.90
N LYS A 98 -21.96 3.55 6.54
CA LYS A 98 -22.48 3.64 5.16
C LYS A 98 -21.43 4.18 4.18
N ASN A 99 -20.67 5.19 4.60
CA ASN A 99 -19.62 5.78 3.76
C ASN A 99 -18.42 4.82 3.62
N ALA A 100 -18.09 4.10 4.69
CA ALA A 100 -17.04 3.08 4.68
C ALA A 100 -17.40 1.94 3.72
N LYS A 101 -18.62 1.38 3.82
CA LYS A 101 -19.14 0.34 2.91
C LYS A 101 -19.10 0.77 1.46
N ASN A 102 -19.63 1.96 1.17
CA ASN A 102 -19.66 2.51 -0.19
C ASN A 102 -18.25 2.74 -0.76
N ALA A 103 -17.32 3.28 0.04
CA ALA A 103 -15.94 3.49 -0.41
C ALA A 103 -15.22 2.17 -0.66
N VAL A 104 -15.39 1.17 0.21
CA VAL A 104 -14.77 -0.15 0.07
C VAL A 104 -15.30 -0.89 -1.16
N SER A 105 -16.62 -0.86 -1.43
CA SER A 105 -17.21 -1.47 -2.63
C SER A 105 -16.65 -0.83 -3.91
N LYS A 106 -16.61 0.51 -3.98
CA LYS A 106 -16.05 1.23 -5.13
C LYS A 106 -14.60 0.87 -5.41
N VAL A 107 -13.78 0.75 -4.37
CA VAL A 107 -12.37 0.37 -4.52
C VAL A 107 -12.23 -1.11 -4.88
N ALA A 108 -13.09 -1.98 -4.34
CA ALA A 108 -13.12 -3.39 -4.73
C ALA A 108 -13.47 -3.59 -6.20
N GLU A 109 -14.42 -2.81 -6.73
CA GLU A 109 -14.77 -2.78 -8.15
C GLU A 109 -13.62 -2.23 -9.01
N MET A 110 -13.00 -1.11 -8.58
CA MET A 110 -11.85 -0.50 -9.27
C MET A 110 -10.66 -1.47 -9.40
N MET A 111 -10.38 -2.26 -8.36
CA MET A 111 -9.26 -3.22 -8.33
C MET A 111 -9.67 -4.64 -8.74
N SER A 112 -10.87 -4.84 -9.28
CA SER A 112 -11.41 -6.17 -9.60
C SER A 112 -10.55 -6.95 -10.60
N GLY A 113 -9.87 -6.27 -11.50
CA GLY A 113 -8.94 -6.86 -12.48
C GLY A 113 -7.64 -7.41 -11.90
N ASP A 114 -7.30 -7.06 -10.65
CA ASP A 114 -6.05 -7.48 -10.02
C ASP A 114 -6.23 -8.73 -9.16
N ASN A 115 -5.47 -9.78 -9.48
CA ASN A 115 -5.47 -11.03 -8.71
C ASN A 115 -4.79 -10.89 -7.34
N ARG A 116 -3.85 -9.94 -7.20
CA ARG A 116 -3.08 -9.73 -5.96
C ARG A 116 -3.21 -8.28 -5.49
N LYS A 117 -4.26 -8.01 -4.72
CA LYS A 117 -4.55 -6.67 -4.18
C LYS A 117 -3.72 -6.44 -2.92
N SER A 118 -2.71 -5.57 -3.00
CA SER A 118 -1.91 -5.17 -1.83
C SER A 118 -2.76 -4.38 -0.83
N ARG A 119 -2.69 -4.74 0.45
CA ARG A 119 -3.44 -4.08 1.53
C ARG A 119 -3.11 -2.60 1.66
N VAL A 120 -1.85 -2.22 1.44
CA VAL A 120 -1.41 -0.81 1.52
C VAL A 120 -2.08 0.03 0.43
N ILE A 121 -2.10 -0.48 -0.81
CA ILE A 121 -2.69 0.21 -1.96
C ILE A 121 -4.21 0.31 -1.76
N PHE A 122 -4.85 -0.79 -1.36
CA PHE A 122 -6.28 -0.81 -1.11
C PHE A 122 -6.69 0.25 -0.07
N TYR A 123 -5.94 0.34 1.03
CA TYR A 123 -6.25 1.28 2.12
C TYR A 123 -6.00 2.74 1.69
N TYR A 124 -4.95 2.98 0.91
CA TYR A 124 -4.70 4.28 0.31
C TYR A 124 -5.85 4.71 -0.61
N CYS A 125 -6.29 3.84 -1.52
CA CYS A 125 -7.39 4.12 -2.43
C CYS A 125 -8.71 4.41 -1.69
N VAL A 126 -9.02 3.64 -0.63
CA VAL A 126 -10.21 3.90 0.21
C VAL A 126 -10.13 5.27 0.89
N ALA A 127 -8.98 5.60 1.48
CA ALA A 127 -8.79 6.89 2.13
C ALA A 127 -8.84 8.06 1.15
N LYS A 128 -8.34 7.86 -0.08
CA LYS A 128 -8.44 8.83 -1.17
C LYS A 128 -9.88 9.07 -1.61
N GLN A 129 -10.69 8.01 -1.78
CA GLN A 129 -12.11 8.14 -2.11
C GLN A 129 -12.90 8.93 -1.07
N LEU A 130 -12.47 8.86 0.20
CA LEU A 130 -13.06 9.60 1.31
C LEU A 130 -12.44 10.99 1.51
N ASN A 131 -11.38 11.35 0.78
CA ASN A 131 -10.56 12.54 0.99
C ASN A 131 -10.07 12.70 2.45
N MET A 132 -9.69 11.58 3.09
CA MET A 132 -9.25 11.54 4.49
C MET A 132 -7.78 11.09 4.61
N LEU A 133 -6.92 11.49 3.67
CA LEU A 133 -5.49 11.13 3.67
C LEU A 133 -4.73 11.68 4.89
N ASP A 134 -5.22 12.78 5.47
CA ASP A 134 -4.64 13.41 6.66
C ASP A 134 -4.78 12.54 7.92
N LYS A 135 -5.78 11.65 7.97
CA LYS A 135 -6.10 10.83 9.15
C LYS A 135 -5.35 9.50 9.21
N ILE A 136 -4.59 9.18 8.17
CA ILE A 136 -3.83 7.94 8.04
C ILE A 136 -2.65 7.89 9.02
#